data_AF-A0A8S3GB89-F1
#
_entry.id   AF-A0A8S3GB89-F1
#
_cell.length_a   1.000
_cell.length_b   1.000
_cell.length_c   1.000
_cell.angle_alpha   90.00
_cell.angle_beta   90.00
_cell.angle_gamma   90.00
#
_symmetry.space_group_name_H-M   'P 1'
#
loop_
_entity.id
_entity.type
_entity.pdbx_description
1 polymer ?
#
loop_
_entity_poly.entity_id
_entity_poly.type
_entity_poly.pdbx_seq_one_letter_code
_entity_poly.pdbx_strand_id
1 'polypeptide(L)' 'MKFRFKEETPIEQRKQEAEKIRVKYPERIPVVVERVPKSQIPDIDKRKFLVPNDITIAQFMWIIRKRI' A
#
# COMPACT_ATOMS: atom_id res chain seq x y z
N MET A 1 -15.72 0.44 5.10
CA MET A 1 -14.59 1.14 4.46
C MET A 1 -14.46 0.62 3.03
N LYS A 2 -14.59 1.49 2.02
CA LYS A 2 -14.42 1.11 0.61
C LYS A 2 -13.03 1.56 0.14
N PHE A 3 -12.28 0.65 -0.48
CA PHE A 3 -10.96 0.93 -1.05
C PHE A 3 -11.09 0.99 -2.55
N ARG A 4 -10.68 2.11 -3.14
CA ARG A 4 -10.73 2.35 -4.58
C ARG A 4 -9.93 1.29 -5.35
N PHE A 5 -8.78 0.87 -4.83
CA PHE A 5 -7.96 -0.19 -5.42
C PHE A 5 -8.71 -1.53 -5.53
N LYS A 6 -9.57 -1.86 -4.55
CA LYS A 6 -10.34 -3.11 -4.60
C LYS A 6 -11.51 -3.05 -5.57
N GLU A 7 -11.98 -1.85 -5.91
CA GLU A 7 -13.04 -1.62 -6.90
C GLU A 7 -12.46 -1.58 -8.33
N GLU A 8 -11.29 -0.95 -8.51
CA GLU A 8 -10.61 -0.85 -9.80
C GLU A 8 -9.91 -2.16 -10.21
N THR A 9 -9.45 -2.96 -9.25
CA THR A 9 -8.70 -4.19 -9.52
C THR A 9 -9.41 -5.42 -8.96
N PRO A 10 -9.85 -6.37 -9.81
CA PRO A 10 -10.46 -7.63 -9.39
C PRO A 10 -9.58 -8.44 -8.43
N ILE A 11 -10.19 -9.28 -7.59
CA ILE A 11 -9.47 -10.01 -6.54
C ILE A 11 -8.41 -10.97 -7.10
N GLU A 12 -8.69 -11.59 -8.24
CA GLU A 12 -7.83 -12.53 -8.95
C GLU A 12 -6.54 -11.84 -9.40
N GLN A 13 -6.67 -10.66 -10.01
CA GLN A 13 -5.53 -9.86 -10.44
C GLN A 13 -4.71 -9.37 -9.24
N ARG A 14 -5.38 -8.92 -8.16
CA ARG A 14 -4.70 -8.50 -6.92
C ARG A 14 -3.90 -9.64 -6.28
N LYS A 15 -4.47 -10.84 -6.23
CA LYS A 15 -3.79 -12.04 -5.70
C LYS A 15 -2.58 -12.39 -6.55
N GLN A 16 -2.74 -12.45 -7.86
CA GLN A 16 -1.65 -12.80 -8.77
C GLN A 16 -0.49 -11.78 -8.71
N GLU A 17 -0.79 -10.48 -8.66
CA GLU A 17 0.23 -9.43 -8.51
C GLU A 17 0.96 -9.54 -7.16
N ALA A 18 0.20 -9.71 -6.07
CA ALA A 18 0.76 -9.85 -4.72
C ALA A 18 1.63 -11.12 -4.57
N GLU A 19 1.26 -12.23 -5.20
CA GLU A 19 2.03 -13.46 -5.19
C GLU A 19 3.34 -13.30 -5.96
N LYS A 20 3.28 -12.77 -7.19
CA LYS A 20 4.47 -12.49 -8.01
C LYS A 20 5.46 -11.57 -7.29
N ILE A 21 4.99 -10.51 -6.64
CA ILE A 21 5.87 -9.54 -5.97
C ILE A 21 6.48 -10.12 -4.69
N ARG A 22 5.76 -10.98 -3.95
CA ARG A 22 6.29 -11.66 -2.76
C ARG A 22 7.34 -12.70 -3.12
N VAL A 23 7.17 -13.42 -4.24
CA VAL A 23 8.21 -14.33 -4.75
C VAL A 23 9.46 -13.55 -5.17
N LYS A 24 9.28 -12.40 -5.84
CA LYS A 24 10.39 -11.55 -6.29
C LYS A 24 11.13 -10.85 -5.14
N TYR A 25 10.42 -10.48 -4.08
CA TYR A 25 10.97 -9.76 -2.93
C TYR A 25 10.46 -10.38 -1.60
N PRO A 26 11.04 -11.52 -1.16
CA PRO A 26 10.54 -12.30 -0.03
C PRO A 26 10.60 -11.54 1.31
N GLU A 27 11.60 -10.69 1.49
CA GLU A 27 11.80 -9.87 2.70
C GLU A 27 10.93 -8.59 2.71
N ARG A 28 9.98 -8.47 1.78
CA ARG A 28 9.14 -7.27 1.66
C ARG A 28 7.65 -7.59 1.57
N ILE A 29 6.88 -6.69 2.16
CA ILE A 29 5.44 -6.77 2.31
C ILE A 29 4.79 -5.77 1.34
N PRO A 30 3.96 -6.22 0.39
CA PRO A 30 3.19 -5.31 -0.45
C PRO A 30 2.04 -4.68 0.36
N VAL A 31 2.02 -3.35 0.43
CA VAL A 31 1.02 -2.57 1.19
C VAL A 31 0.34 -1.57 0.26
N VAL A 32 -0.99 -1.48 0.34
CA VAL A 32 -1.78 -0.47 -0.37
C VAL A 32 -2.27 0.57 0.63
N VAL A 33 -1.95 1.83 0.38
CA VAL A 33 -2.32 2.98 1.22
C VAL A 33 -3.26 3.88 0.43
N GLU A 34 -4.41 4.18 1.02
CA GLU A 34 -5.39 5.10 0.47
C GLU A 34 -5.82 6.10 1.54
N ARG A 35 -6.07 7.34 1.10
CA ARG A 35 -6.65 8.37 1.94
C ARG A 35 -8.12 8.05 2.22
N VAL A 36 -8.54 8.24 3.46
CA VAL A 36 -9.94 8.08 3.85
C VAL A 36 -10.81 9.13 3.11
N PRO A 37 -11.98 8.73 2.56
CA PRO A 37 -12.89 9.68 1.94
C PRO A 37 -13.27 10.82 2.90
N LYS A 38 -13.36 12.05 2.39
CA LYS A 38 -13.66 13.27 3.16
C LYS A 38 -12.56 13.73 4.13
N SER A 39 -11.37 13.15 4.10
CA SER A 39 -10.20 13.71 4.79
C SER A 39 -9.80 15.06 4.16
N GLN A 40 -9.18 15.94 4.94
CA GLN A 40 -8.58 17.20 4.47
C GLN A 40 -7.07 17.06 4.17
N ILE A 41 -6.48 15.89 4.45
CA ILE A 41 -5.07 15.61 4.16
C ILE A 41 -4.86 15.58 2.64
N PRO A 42 -3.70 16.03 2.11
CA PRO A 42 -3.36 15.89 0.70
C PRO A 42 -3.41 14.44 0.22
N ASP A 43 -3.58 14.26 -1.09
CA ASP A 43 -3.48 12.94 -1.70
C ASP A 43 -2.03 12.46 -1.75
N ILE A 44 -1.84 11.15 -1.53
CA ILE A 44 -0.53 10.53 -1.63
C ILE A 44 -0.17 10.24 -3.10
N ASP A 45 1.07 10.55 -3.48
CA ASP A 45 1.58 10.37 -4.85
C ASP A 45 1.49 8.92 -5.36
N LYS A 46 1.83 7.97 -4.49
CA LYS A 46 1.85 6.53 -4.77
C LYS A 46 1.07 5.78 -3.71
N ARG A 47 0.22 4.86 -4.16
CA ARG A 47 -0.65 4.06 -3.29
C ARG A 47 -0.09 2.67 -2.98
N LYS A 48 0.76 2.11 -3.84
CA LYS A 48 1.36 0.77 -3.65
C LYS A 48 2.79 0.90 -3.12
N PHE A 49 3.08 0.23 -2.02
CA PHE A 49 4.37 0.22 -1.32
C PHE A 49 4.89 -1.20 -1.20
N LEU A 50 6.21 -1.33 -1.23
CA LEU A 50 6.89 -2.58 -0.96
C LEU A 50 7.82 -2.38 0.25
N VAL A 51 7.28 -2.73 1.40
CA VAL A 51 7.76 -2.33 2.73
C VAL A 51 8.67 -3.42 3.29
N PRO A 52 9.88 -3.13 3.79
CA PRO A 52 10.71 -4.12 4.47
C PRO A 52 9.97 -4.78 5.65
N ASN A 53 10.21 -6.07 5.92
CA ASN A 53 9.54 -6.80 7.01
C ASN A 53 10.03 -6.44 8.42
N ASP A 54 11.16 -5.73 8.52
CA ASP A 54 11.82 -5.30 9.77
C ASP A 54 11.43 -3.87 10.20
N ILE A 55 10.67 -3.14 9.39
CA ILE A 55 10.25 -1.78 9.71
C ILE A 55 9.06 -1.75 10.67
N THR A 56 9.14 -0.87 11.65
CA THR A 56 8.03 -0.61 12.58
C THR A 56 6.92 0.21 11.92
N ILE A 57 5.71 0.10 12.47
CA ILE A 57 4.57 0.94 12.05
C ILE A 57 4.90 2.43 12.21
N ALA A 58 5.67 2.84 13.23
CA ALA A 58 6.09 4.23 13.43
C ALA A 58 6.96 4.75 12.29
N GLN A 59 7.96 3.96 11.86
CA GLN A 59 8.80 4.30 10.73
C GLN A 59 7.99 4.31 9.42
N PHE A 60 7.08 3.36 9.22
CA PHE A 60 6.19 3.37 8.05
C PHE A 60 5.27 4.59 8.03
N MET A 61 4.68 4.99 9.17
CA MET A 61 3.90 6.22 9.30
C MET A 61 4.73 7.46 8.93
N TRP A 62 6.00 7.51 9.32
CA TRP A 62 6.90 8.60 8.94
C TRP A 62 7.14 8.65 7.42
N ILE A 63 7.31 7.50 6.76
CA ILE A 63 7.44 7.42 5.30
C ILE A 63 6.18 7.96 4.61
N ILE A 64 4.99 7.60 5.09
CA ILE A 64 3.72 8.10 4.53
C ILE A 64 3.60 9.62 4.74
N ARG A 65 3.97 10.13 5.92
CA ARG A 65 3.97 11.57 6.21
C ARG A 65 4.89 12.39 5.31
N LYS A 66 5.97 11.80 4.79
CA LYS A 66 6.89 12.46 3.84
C LYS A 66 6.37 12.50 2.40
N ARG A 67 5.26 11.81 2.10
CA ARG A 67 4.67 11.67 0.76
C ARG A 67 3.28 12.29 0.62
N ILE A 68 2.82 12.94 1.67
CA ILE A 68 1.60 13.76 1.73
C ILE A 68 1.99 15.23 1.85
#